data_AF-A0A4Q2K0G6-F1
#
_entry.id   AF-A0A4Q2K0G6-F1
#
_cell.length_a   1.000
_cell.length_b   1.000
_cell.length_c   1.000
_cell.angle_alpha   90.00
_cell.angle_beta   90.00
_cell.angle_gamma   90.00
#
_symmetry.space_group_name_H-M   'P 1'
#
loop_
_entity.id
_entity.type
_entity.pdbx_description
1 polymer ?
#
loop_
_entity_poly.entity_id
_entity_poly.type
_entity_poly.pdbx_seq_one_letter_code
_entity_poly.pdbx_strand_id
1 'polypeptide(L)'
;MVAKANKGKLLDACRAALRIPDFVNDYDEEISDVIEAARAELVAGGVSEDKAHDDSDGRVRLAIKVYVKANFGMDNPDAEKFMRSFETMLTSMSGDSAYNGGDAE
;
A
#
# COMPACT_ATOMS: atom_id res chain seq x y z
N MET A 1 12.91 -10.49 -14.08
CA MET A 1 12.46 -9.39 -14.97
C MET A 1 11.05 -8.86 -14.63
N VAL A 2 10.24 -9.56 -13.82
CA VAL A 2 8.84 -9.17 -13.51
C VAL A 2 8.73 -8.04 -12.45
N ALA A 3 9.56 -8.05 -11.40
CA ALA A 3 9.46 -7.07 -10.30
C ALA A 3 9.68 -5.60 -10.73
N LYS A 4 10.54 -5.34 -11.73
CA LYS A 4 10.82 -3.98 -12.23
C LYS A 4 9.66 -3.37 -13.04
N ALA A 5 8.79 -4.20 -13.64
CA ALA A 5 7.66 -3.72 -14.45
C ALA A 5 6.43 -3.33 -13.61
N ASN A 6 6.33 -3.80 -12.36
CA ASN A 6 5.21 -3.52 -11.48
C ASN A 6 5.41 -2.30 -10.59
N LYS A 7 6.66 -1.98 -10.21
CA LYS A 7 6.95 -0.82 -9.34
C LYS A 7 6.47 0.51 -9.94
N GLY A 8 6.66 0.71 -11.26
CA GLY A 8 6.10 1.87 -11.98
C GLY A 8 4.56 1.91 -11.96
N LYS A 9 3.90 0.75 -12.15
CA LYS A 9 2.43 0.68 -12.14
C LYS A 9 1.80 0.99 -10.78
N LEU A 10 2.48 0.71 -9.67
CA LEU A 10 1.95 1.05 -8.34
C LEU A 10 2.14 2.53 -8.04
N LEU A 11 3.34 3.08 -8.27
CA LEU A 11 3.59 4.51 -8.11
C LEU A 11 2.60 5.34 -8.94
N ASP A 12 2.44 5.03 -10.22
CA ASP A 12 1.50 5.70 -11.12
C ASP A 12 0.05 5.63 -10.60
N ALA A 13 -0.34 4.51 -10.01
CA ALA A 13 -1.69 4.37 -9.47
C ALA A 13 -1.88 5.07 -8.13
N CYS A 14 -0.82 5.19 -7.32
CA CYS A 14 -0.84 6.01 -6.12
C CYS A 14 -0.94 7.50 -6.51
N ARG A 15 -0.19 7.96 -7.50
CA ARG A 15 -0.33 9.31 -8.09
C ARG A 15 -1.74 9.58 -8.57
N ALA A 16 -2.30 8.68 -9.37
CA ALA A 16 -3.68 8.79 -9.84
C ALA A 16 -4.69 8.81 -8.68
N ALA A 17 -4.45 8.02 -7.63
CA ALA A 17 -5.30 7.97 -6.44
C ALA A 17 -5.25 9.28 -5.62
N LEU A 18 -4.10 9.95 -5.60
CA LEU A 18 -3.87 11.28 -5.03
C LEU A 18 -4.29 12.42 -5.98
N ARG A 19 -4.72 12.10 -7.21
CA ARG A 19 -5.07 13.06 -8.27
C ARG A 19 -3.89 13.96 -8.68
N ILE A 20 -2.67 13.46 -8.56
CA ILE A 20 -1.46 14.13 -9.03
C ILE A 20 -1.39 13.97 -10.56
N PRO A 21 -1.27 15.06 -11.34
CA PRO A 21 -1.15 14.96 -12.79
C PRO A 21 0.09 14.17 -13.23
N ASP A 22 0.00 13.44 -14.35
CA ASP A 22 1.08 12.55 -14.84
C ASP A 22 2.41 13.29 -15.15
N PHE A 23 2.37 14.60 -15.38
CA PHE A 23 3.56 15.41 -15.63
C PHE A 23 4.25 15.94 -14.36
N VAL A 24 3.66 15.75 -13.16
CA VAL A 24 4.21 16.23 -11.88
C VAL A 24 4.90 15.11 -11.11
N ASN A 25 6.23 15.05 -11.15
CA ASN A 25 7.03 13.98 -10.54
C ASN A 25 7.81 14.39 -9.29
N ASP A 26 7.66 15.63 -8.83
CA ASP A 26 8.35 16.14 -7.63
C ASP A 26 8.03 15.37 -6.35
N TYR A 27 6.91 14.64 -6.33
CA TYR A 27 6.43 13.87 -5.18
C TYR A 27 6.72 12.37 -5.26
N ASP A 28 7.37 11.89 -6.32
CA ASP A 28 7.52 10.45 -6.57
C ASP A 28 8.34 9.74 -5.47
N GLU A 29 9.34 10.43 -4.93
CA GLU A 29 10.16 9.92 -3.81
C GLU A 29 9.32 9.80 -2.54
N GLU A 30 8.60 10.85 -2.15
CA GLU A 30 7.70 10.84 -0.99
C GLU A 30 6.61 9.77 -1.12
N ILE A 31 5.96 9.64 -2.28
CA ILE A 31 4.94 8.61 -2.51
C ILE A 31 5.58 7.22 -2.41
N SER A 32 6.81 7.04 -2.90
CA SER A 32 7.53 5.77 -2.79
C SER A 32 7.83 5.43 -1.33
N ASP A 33 8.25 6.40 -0.51
CA ASP A 33 8.50 6.19 0.91
C ASP A 33 7.22 5.77 1.65
N VAL A 34 6.09 6.42 1.36
CA VAL A 34 4.80 6.06 1.96
C VAL A 34 4.30 4.69 1.48
N ILE A 35 4.61 4.30 0.23
CA ILE A 35 4.33 2.93 -0.27
C ILE A 35 5.12 1.90 0.54
N GLU A 36 6.43 2.10 0.74
CA GLU A 36 7.26 1.17 1.51
C GLU A 36 6.83 1.12 2.99
N ALA A 37 6.43 2.25 3.58
CA ALA A 37 5.83 2.29 4.91
C ALA A 37 4.53 1.47 4.97
N ALA A 38 3.65 1.58 3.97
CA ALA A 38 2.42 0.78 3.91
C ALA A 38 2.72 -0.72 3.86
N ARG A 39 3.76 -1.14 3.13
CA ARG A 39 4.17 -2.56 3.10
C ARG A 39 4.69 -3.02 4.45
N ALA A 40 5.52 -2.21 5.10
CA ALA A 40 6.02 -2.51 6.44
C ALA A 40 4.87 -2.70 7.45
N GLU A 41 3.84 -1.86 7.39
CA GLU A 41 2.64 -2.00 8.23
C GLU A 41 1.82 -3.25 7.90
N LEU A 42 1.68 -3.61 6.62
CA LEU A 42 1.05 -4.88 6.23
C LEU A 42 1.79 -6.08 6.83
N VAL A 43 3.13 -6.08 6.75
CA VAL A 43 3.97 -7.15 7.32
C VAL A 43 3.86 -7.18 8.84
N ALA A 44 3.97 -6.02 9.50
CA ALA A 44 3.84 -5.91 10.95
C ALA A 44 2.47 -6.40 11.46
N GLY A 45 1.41 -6.21 10.67
CA GLY A 45 0.07 -6.70 10.98
C GLY A 45 -0.18 -8.17 10.63
N GLY A 46 0.80 -8.91 10.12
CA GLY A 46 0.73 -10.36 9.90
C GLY A 46 0.47 -10.81 8.46
N VAL A 47 0.55 -9.91 7.47
CA VAL A 47 0.58 -10.30 6.05
C VAL A 47 2.01 -10.77 5.71
N SER A 48 2.14 -11.86 4.96
CA SER A 48 3.47 -12.33 4.50
C SER A 48 4.20 -11.27 3.67
N GLU A 49 5.53 -11.26 3.76
CA GLU A 49 6.38 -10.36 2.97
C GLU A 49 6.12 -10.53 1.46
N ASP A 50 6.04 -11.78 0.98
CA ASP A 50 5.73 -12.08 -0.43
C ASP A 50 4.41 -11.45 -0.88
N LYS A 51 3.38 -11.49 -0.03
CA LYS A 51 2.09 -10.85 -0.33
C LYS A 51 2.13 -9.35 -0.21
N ALA A 52 2.75 -8.80 0.83
CA ALA A 52 2.90 -7.36 0.99
C ALA A 52 3.65 -6.72 -0.19
N HIS A 53 4.52 -7.48 -0.88
CA HIS A 53 5.26 -7.06 -2.07
C HIS A 53 4.62 -7.49 -3.42
N ASP A 54 3.46 -8.16 -3.40
CA ASP A 54 2.74 -8.55 -4.61
C ASP A 54 1.82 -7.41 -5.13
N ASP A 55 2.38 -6.56 -5.98
CA ASP A 55 1.64 -5.44 -6.60
C ASP A 55 0.54 -5.87 -7.58
N SER A 56 0.48 -7.16 -7.94
CA SER A 56 -0.60 -7.71 -8.77
C SER A 56 -1.83 -8.10 -7.95
N ASP A 57 -1.66 -8.26 -6.64
CA ASP A 57 -2.75 -8.56 -5.72
C ASP A 57 -3.64 -7.32 -5.50
N GLY A 58 -4.92 -7.45 -5.87
CA GLY A 58 -5.88 -6.36 -5.81
C GLY A 58 -6.13 -5.84 -4.40
N ARG A 59 -6.06 -6.70 -3.36
CA ARG A 59 -6.27 -6.29 -1.96
C ARG A 59 -5.06 -5.54 -1.45
N VAL A 60 -3.85 -6.04 -1.71
CA VAL A 60 -2.58 -5.38 -1.35
C VAL A 60 -2.48 -4.02 -2.02
N ARG A 61 -2.71 -3.96 -3.33
CA ARG A 61 -2.69 -2.71 -4.10
C ARG A 61 -3.72 -1.70 -3.59
N LEU A 62 -4.90 -2.14 -3.16
CA LEU A 62 -5.91 -1.23 -2.58
C LEU A 62 -5.49 -0.75 -1.20
N ALA A 63 -4.99 -1.63 -0.33
CA ALA A 63 -4.54 -1.28 1.02
C ALA A 63 -3.44 -0.21 0.97
N ILE A 64 -2.43 -0.40 0.12
CA ILE A 64 -1.35 0.57 -0.07
C ILE A 64 -1.89 1.93 -0.53
N LYS A 65 -2.82 1.96 -1.51
CA LYS A 65 -3.42 3.25 -1.95
C LYS A 65 -4.21 3.94 -0.84
N VAL A 66 -4.90 3.18 0.01
CA VAL A 66 -5.64 3.75 1.16
C VAL A 66 -4.67 4.33 2.18
N TYR A 67 -3.59 3.61 2.49
CA TYR A 67 -2.54 4.09 3.38
C TYR A 67 -1.85 5.34 2.83
N VAL A 68 -1.50 5.34 1.54
CA VAL A 68 -0.91 6.50 0.85
C VAL A 68 -1.84 7.70 0.91
N LYS A 69 -3.15 7.52 0.64
CA LYS A 69 -4.11 8.61 0.81
C LYS A 69 -4.13 9.16 2.22
N ALA A 70 -4.00 8.30 3.23
CA ALA A 70 -4.05 8.72 4.62
C ALA A 70 -2.82 9.54 5.05
N ASN A 71 -1.63 9.18 4.52
CA ASN A 71 -0.35 9.64 5.05
C ASN A 71 0.45 10.55 4.10
N PHE A 72 0.01 10.74 2.86
CA PHE A 72 0.65 11.67 1.93
C PHE A 72 0.17 13.11 2.16
N GLY A 73 1.13 14.04 2.24
CA GLY A 73 0.86 15.45 2.53
C GLY A 73 0.49 15.72 4.00
N MET A 74 0.40 16.99 4.37
CA MET A 74 0.23 17.40 5.78
C MET A 74 -1.23 17.62 6.22
N ASP A 75 -2.12 18.02 5.30
CA ASP A 75 -3.47 18.49 5.63
C ASP A 75 -4.57 17.64 4.96
N ASN A 76 -4.68 16.37 5.34
CA ASN A 76 -5.77 15.51 4.88
C ASN A 76 -6.88 15.36 5.94
N PRO A 77 -8.06 16.00 5.77
CA PRO A 77 -9.17 15.89 6.72
C PRO A 77 -9.78 14.48 6.80
N ASP A 78 -9.54 13.64 5.78
CA ASP A 78 -10.01 12.25 5.74
C ASP A 78 -8.93 11.25 6.21
N ALA A 79 -7.76 11.71 6.69
CA ALA A 79 -6.62 10.85 7.07
C ALA A 79 -7.03 9.71 8.01
N GLU A 80 -7.69 10.04 9.13
CA GLU A 80 -8.14 9.03 10.10
C GLU A 80 -9.15 8.04 9.50
N LYS A 81 -10.01 8.48 8.58
CA LYS A 81 -11.00 7.61 7.94
C LYS A 81 -10.31 6.61 7.01
N PHE A 82 -9.29 7.06 6.28
CA PHE A 82 -8.48 6.17 5.47
C PHE A 82 -7.65 5.21 6.34
N MET A 83 -7.05 5.68 7.43
CA MET A 83 -6.33 4.80 8.37
C MET A 83 -7.23 3.71 8.96
N ARG A 84 -8.43 4.05 9.44
CA ARG A 84 -9.40 3.05 9.90
C ARG A 84 -9.77 2.03 8.81
N SER A 85 -9.86 2.48 7.57
CA SER A 85 -10.13 1.60 6.42
C SER A 85 -8.95 0.65 6.17
N PHE A 86 -7.71 1.16 6.23
CA PHE A 86 -6.50 0.36 6.13
C PHE A 86 -6.40 -0.68 7.25
N GLU A 87 -6.61 -0.29 8.50
CA GLU A 87 -6.58 -1.19 9.67
C GLU A 87 -7.62 -2.31 9.57
N THR A 88 -8.81 -1.99 9.07
CA THR A 88 -9.87 -2.99 8.81
C THR A 88 -9.43 -3.99 7.73
N MET A 89 -8.82 -3.49 6.65
CA MET A 89 -8.27 -4.34 5.60
C MET A 89 -7.13 -5.22 6.11
N LEU A 90 -6.21 -4.65 6.88
CA LEU A 90 -5.07 -5.34 7.48
C LEU A 90 -5.52 -6.47 8.39
N THR A 91 -6.47 -6.18 9.29
CA THR A 91 -7.06 -7.20 10.18
C THR A 91 -7.75 -8.32 9.39
N SER A 92 -8.47 -7.97 8.32
CA SER A 92 -9.10 -8.98 7.47
C SER A 92 -8.09 -9.81 6.66
N MET A 93 -6.98 -9.21 6.24
CA MET A 93 -5.94 -9.90 5.49
C MET A 93 -5.09 -10.79 6.39
N SER A 94 -4.75 -10.36 7.60
CA SER A 94 -3.95 -11.18 8.53
C SER A 94 -4.69 -12.44 9.00
N GLY A 95 -6.02 -12.37 9.10
CA GLY A 95 -6.87 -13.54 9.38
C GLY A 95 -7.10 -14.47 8.18
N ASP A 96 -6.65 -14.11 6.98
CA ASP A 96 -6.87 -14.88 5.75
C ASP A 96 -5.63 -15.74 5.43
N SER A 97 -5.82 -17.05 5.31
CA SER A 97 -4.74 -18.00 5.04
C SER A 97 -4.05 -17.83 3.69
N ALA A 98 -4.68 -17.11 2.76
CA ALA A 98 -4.03 -16.74 1.50
C ALA A 98 -3.01 -15.60 1.65
N TYR A 99 -3.02 -14.89 2.79
CA TYR A 99 -2.21 -13.70 3.05
C TYR A 99 -1.27 -13.86 4.23
N ASN A 100 -1.63 -14.67 5.23
CA ASN A 100 -0.70 -15.02 6.29
C ASN A 100 0.40 -15.94 5.74
N GLY A 101 1.65 -15.64 6.10
CA GLY A 101 2.80 -16.47 5.77
C GLY A 101 2.92 -17.62 6.76
N GLY A 102 1.79 -18.28 7.04
CA GLY A 102 1.61 -19.16 8.18
C GLY A 102 2.87 -19.97 8.42
N ASP A 103 3.48 -19.76 9.60
CA ASP A 103 4.60 -20.55 10.06
C ASP A 103 4.17 -22.01 9.93
N ALA A 104 4.79 -22.69 8.97
CA ALA A 104 4.85 -24.13 8.97
C ALA A 104 5.78 -24.52 10.13
N GLU A 105 5.24 -24.49 11.36
CA GLU A 105 5.79 -25.21 12.52
C GLU A 105 4.74 -26.14 13.12
#